data_AF-A0A847GKM4-F1
#
_entry.id   AF-A0A847GKM4-F1
#
_cell.length_a   1.000
_cell.length_b   1.000
_cell.length_c   1.000
_cell.angle_alpha   90.00
_cell.angle_beta   90.00
_cell.angle_gamma   90.00
#
_symmetry.space_group_name_H-M   'P 1'
#
loop_
_entity.id
_entity.type
_entity.pdbx_description
1 polymer ?
#
loop_
_entity_poly.entity_id
_entity_poly.type
_entity_poly.pdbx_seq_one_letter_code
_entity_poly.pdbx_strand_id
1 'polypeptide(L)' 'MFEPLLANSTGLLWHAIPIILAISLVYGATRHELLKPILWHTYHTAVWIVGFMLIIVAILAVVSWFV' A
#
# COMPACT_ATOMS: atom_id res chain seq x y z
N MET A 1 6.89 -24.13 -4.02
CA MET A 1 5.41 -23.97 -4.00
C MET A 1 5.06 -22.49 -3.80
N PHE A 2 5.56 -21.64 -4.70
CA PHE A 2 5.31 -20.19 -4.80
C PHE A 2 5.47 -19.82 -6.30
N GLU A 3 4.96 -20.66 -7.22
CA GLU A 3 4.76 -20.20 -8.60
C GLU A 3 3.63 -19.15 -8.58
N PRO A 4 3.77 -18.04 -9.31
CA PRO A 4 3.92 -16.76 -8.64
C PRO A 4 2.55 -16.19 -8.30
N LEU A 5 2.31 -15.93 -7.00
CA LEU A 5 1.26 -15.02 -6.54
C LEU A 5 1.27 -13.71 -7.35
N LEU A 6 2.47 -13.28 -7.76
CA LEU A 6 2.68 -12.12 -8.62
C LEU A 6 2.30 -12.31 -10.09
N ALA A 7 2.22 -13.53 -10.62
CA ALA A 7 1.98 -13.81 -12.04
C ALA A 7 0.52 -14.12 -12.38
N ASN A 8 -0.26 -14.68 -11.46
CA ASN A 8 -1.70 -14.89 -11.67
C ASN A 8 -2.56 -13.74 -11.10
N SER A 9 -2.02 -12.93 -10.19
CA SER A 9 -2.73 -11.82 -9.55
C SER A 9 -2.21 -10.43 -9.97
N THR A 10 -1.34 -10.35 -10.97
CA THR A 10 -0.74 -9.08 -11.44
C THR A 10 -1.80 -8.03 -11.76
N GLY A 11 -2.90 -8.45 -12.39
CA GLY A 11 -4.03 -7.57 -12.71
C GLY A 11 -4.69 -7.00 -11.46
N LEU A 12 -4.89 -7.81 -10.42
CA LEU A 12 -5.50 -7.35 -9.16
C LEU A 12 -4.58 -6.41 -8.38
N LEU A 13 -3.28 -6.70 -8.34
CA LEU A 13 -2.29 -5.84 -7.67
C LEU A 13 -2.20 -4.46 -8.32
N TRP A 14 -2.46 -4.35 -9.62
CA TRP A 14 -2.48 -3.06 -10.32
C TRP A 14 -3.56 -2.11 -9.80
N HIS A 15 -4.66 -2.64 -9.27
CA HIS A 15 -5.74 -1.85 -8.67
C HIS A 15 -5.34 -1.25 -7.32
N ALA A 16 -4.30 -1.76 -6.65
CA ALA A 16 -3.83 -1.21 -5.39
C ALA A 16 -3.28 0.22 -5.56
N ILE A 17 -2.62 0.51 -6.69
CA ILE A 17 -2.03 1.82 -6.96
C ILE A 17 -3.08 2.95 -6.93
N PRO A 18 -4.14 2.92 -7.76
CA PRO A 18 -5.14 3.99 -7.75
C PRO A 18 -5.90 4.07 -6.42
N ILE A 19 -6.15 2.94 -5.75
CA ILE A 19 -6.85 2.91 -4.46
C ILE A 19 -6.03 3.58 -3.36
N ILE A 20 -4.74 3.23 -3.24
CA ILE A 20 -3.86 3.81 -2.22
C ILE A 20 -3.69 5.32 -2.46
N LEU A 21 -3.53 5.73 -3.72
CA LEU A 21 -3.43 7.14 -4.08
C LEU A 21 -4.71 7.91 -3.72
N ALA A 22 -5.89 7.38 -4.09
CA ALA A 22 -7.16 8.02 -3.81
C ALA A 22 -7.39 8.19 -2.29
N ILE A 23 -7.21 7.12 -1.51
CA ILE A 23 -7.42 7.14 -0.05
C ILE A 23 -6.45 8.10 0.62
N SER A 24 -5.17 8.05 0.27
CA SER A 24 -4.14 8.88 0.88
C SER A 24 -4.33 10.37 0.53
N LEU A 25 -4.78 10.66 -0.69
CA LEU A 25 -5.04 12.03 -1.13
C LEU A 25 -6.27 12.61 -0.42
N VAL A 26 -7.38 11.86 -0.38
CA VAL A 26 -8.59 12.28 0.35
C VAL A 26 -8.29 12.51 1.83
N TYR A 27 -7.52 11.61 2.45
CA TYR A 27 -7.11 11.76 3.84
C TYR A 27 -6.26 13.02 4.08
N GLY A 28 -5.28 13.29 3.21
CA GLY A 28 -4.44 14.49 3.33
C GLY A 28 -5.21 15.80 3.09
N ALA A 29 -6.13 15.78 2.12
CA ALA A 29 -6.91 16.94 1.69
C ALA A 29 -8.02 17.35 2.68
N THR A 30 -8.52 16.43 3.51
CA THR A 30 -9.54 16.76 4.53
C THR A 30 -8.97 17.52 5.73
N ARG A 31 -7.66 17.47 5.94
CA ARG A 31 -7.02 17.98 7.17
C ARG A 31 -6.32 19.33 7.01
N HIS A 32 -6.03 19.73 5.78
CA HIS A 32 -5.28 20.95 5.49
C HIS A 32 -5.82 21.65 4.25
N GLU A 33 -5.76 22.98 4.26
CA GLU A 33 -6.16 23.85 3.14
C GLU A 33 -4.99 24.21 2.21
N LEU A 34 -3.76 24.10 2.71
CA LEU A 34 -2.53 24.38 1.96
C LEU A 34 -2.03 23.12 1.25
N LEU A 35 -1.66 23.25 -0.04
CA LEU A 35 -1.18 22.14 -0.85
C LEU A 35 0.03 21.41 -0.26
N LYS A 36 0.98 22.14 0.34
CA LYS A 36 2.22 21.56 0.88
C LYS A 36 1.94 20.58 2.05
N PRO A 37 1.17 20.96 3.09
CA PRO A 37 0.71 20.03 4.12
C PRO A 37 -0.12 18.86 3.59
N ILE A 38 -0.99 19.08 2.58
CA ILE A 38 -1.80 18.01 1.96
C ILE A 38 -0.88 16.93 1.41
N LEU A 39 0.08 17.30 0.55
CA LEU A 39 0.98 16.35 -0.09
C LEU A 39 1.87 15.62 0.93
N TRP A 40 2.33 16.30 1.97
CA TRP A 40 3.14 15.69 3.02
C TRP A 40 2.37 14.58 3.77
N HIS A 41 1.14 14.88 4.22
CA HIS A 41 0.31 13.90 4.92
C HIS A 41 -0.13 12.77 3.99
N THR A 42 -0.50 13.09 2.75
CA THR A 42 -0.83 12.09 1.73
C THR A 42 0.34 11.13 1.50
N TYR A 43 1.56 11.62 1.34
CA TYR A 43 2.74 10.78 1.18
C TYR A 43 2.98 9.90 2.42
N HIS A 44 2.94 10.49 3.62
CA HIS A 44 3.13 9.74 4.86
C HIS A 44 2.09 8.62 5.03
N THR A 45 0.83 8.88 4.71
CA THR A 45 -0.25 7.89 4.75
C THR A 45 -0.02 6.78 3.73
N ALA A 46 0.35 7.12 2.49
CA ALA A 46 0.65 6.13 1.46
C ALA A 46 1.81 5.21 1.86
N VAL A 47 2.90 5.78 2.39
CA VAL A 47 4.06 5.02 2.89
C VAL A 47 3.66 4.09 4.03
N TRP A 48 2.83 4.54 4.97
CA TRP A 48 2.34 3.70 6.06
C TRP A 48 1.49 2.53 5.58
N ILE A 49 0.57 2.76 4.64
CA ILE A 49 -0.28 1.70 4.06
C ILE A 49 0.59 0.65 3.37
N VAL A 50 1.49 1.08 2.49
CA VAL A 50 2.39 0.17 1.76
C VAL A 50 3.32 -0.56 2.72
N GLY A 51 3.92 0.14 3.69
CA GLY A 51 4.81 -0.44 4.67
C GLY A 51 4.12 -1.50 5.53
N PHE A 52 2.91 -1.23 6.01
CA PHE A 52 2.11 -2.19 6.77
C PHE A 52 1.80 -3.44 5.94
N MET A 53 1.35 -3.27 4.69
CA MET A 53 1.07 -4.39 3.79
C MET A 53 2.32 -5.23 3.50
N LEU A 54 3.49 -4.59 3.30
CA LEU A 54 4.75 -5.30 3.09
C LEU A 54 5.18 -6.09 4.32
N ILE A 55 4.96 -5.58 5.53
CA ILE A 55 5.24 -6.31 6.77
C ILE A 55 4.39 -7.58 6.83
N ILE A 56 3.10 -7.51 6.50
CA ILE A 56 2.23 -8.70 6.45
C ILE A 56 2.76 -9.71 5.42
N VAL A 57 3.11 -9.25 4.22
CA VAL A 57 3.68 -10.12 3.18
C VAL A 57 4.97 -10.79 3.67
N ALA A 58 5.85 -10.05 4.34
CA ALA A 58 7.09 -10.60 4.89
C ALA A 58 6.80 -11.67 5.96
N ILE A 59 5.88 -11.42 6.88
CA ILE A 59 5.48 -12.40 7.91
C ILE A 59 4.92 -13.66 7.26
N LEU A 60 3.98 -13.51 6.31
CA LEU A 60 3.37 -14.65 5.62
C LEU A 60 4.40 -15.46 4.83
N ALA A 61 5.34 -14.78 4.19
CA ALA A 61 6.43 -15.44 3.48
C ALA A 61 7.27 -16.27 4.45
N VAL A 62 7.72 -15.68 5.57
CA VAL A 62 8.49 -16.38 6.61
C VAL A 62 7.72 -17.59 7.15
N VAL A 63 6.46 -17.44 7.53
CA VAL A 63 5.63 -18.56 8.01
C VAL A 63 5.54 -19.67 6.97
N SER A 64 5.35 -19.32 5.70
CA SER A 64 5.28 -20.31 4.62
C SER A 64 6.61 -21.02 4.34
N TRP A 65 7.76 -20.53 4.81
CA TRP A 65 9.02 -21.28 4.75
C TRP A 65 9.09 -22.39 5.79
N PHE A 66 8.32 -22.28 6.87
CA PHE A 66 8.29 -23.25 7.97
C PHE A 66 7.13 -24.25 7.88
N VAL A 67 6.20 -24.05 6.94
CA VAL A 67 5.09 -24.97 6.61
C VAL A 67 5.45 -25.78 5.38
#